data_AF-A0A7S2PAQ2-F1
#
_entry.id   AF-A0A7S2PAQ2-F1
#
_cell.length_a   1.000
_cell.length_b   1.000
_cell.length_c   1.000
_cell.angle_alpha   90.00
_cell.angle_beta   90.00
_cell.angle_gamma   90.00
#
_symmetry.space_group_name_H-M   'P 1'
#
loop_
_entity.id
_entity.type
_entity.pdbx_description
1 polymer ?
#
loop_
_entity_poly.entity_id
_entity_poly.type
_entity_poly.pdbx_seq_one_letter_code
_entity_poly.pdbx_strand_id
1 'polypeptide(L)'
;QWSLNLSGIKRGDKALMKIWVARFHELEAFKAKHGHCNVLISSGKLGNWVKTQRYQYRLLNEGKYSHITDERVRKLEAIGFQWSLLCNCGDALCGDKRREQSWDARFNELEAYKAKHGHCYVQQASGKLGKWVASQRHQYRLLNE
;
A
#
# COMPACT_ATOMS: atom_id res chain seq x y z
N GLN A 1 -4.23 22.18 -7.88
CA GLN A 1 -4.01 22.50 -6.45
C GLN A 1 -5.05 21.73 -5.65
N TRP A 2 -4.61 20.82 -4.77
CA TRP A 2 -5.53 19.98 -3.98
C TRP A 2 -5.89 20.70 -2.69
N SER A 3 -7.07 21.32 -2.64
CA SER A 3 -7.58 21.99 -1.44
C SER A 3 -8.05 20.96 -0.41
N LEU A 4 -7.56 21.08 0.82
CA LEU A 4 -7.91 20.21 1.93
C LEU A 4 -9.26 20.63 2.52
N ASN A 5 -10.31 19.84 2.31
CA ASN A 5 -11.52 19.97 3.12
C ASN A 5 -11.26 19.29 4.48
N LEU A 6 -11.32 20.08 5.57
CA LEU A 6 -10.94 19.66 6.92
C LEU A 6 -12.14 19.68 7.88
N SER A 7 -13.37 19.75 7.37
CA SER A 7 -14.58 19.68 8.19
C SER A 7 -14.71 18.31 8.85
N GLY A 8 -14.70 18.25 10.19
CA GLY A 8 -14.98 17.04 10.97
C GLY A 8 -13.76 16.28 11.53
N ILE A 9 -12.53 16.73 11.25
CA ILE A 9 -11.30 16.04 11.70
C ILE A 9 -10.88 16.52 13.10
N LYS A 10 -10.66 15.58 14.05
CA LYS A 10 -10.19 15.90 15.41
C LYS A 10 -8.85 16.63 15.37
N ARG A 11 -8.58 17.49 16.37
CA ARG A 11 -7.42 18.40 16.38
C ARG A 11 -6.06 17.68 16.25
N GLY A 12 -5.93 16.47 16.81
CA GLY A 12 -4.73 15.63 16.69
C GLY A 12 -4.50 15.06 15.28
N ASP A 13 -5.58 14.66 14.60
CA ASP A 13 -5.54 14.11 13.24
C ASP A 13 -5.17 15.19 12.21
N LYS A 14 -5.55 16.44 12.47
CA LYS A 14 -5.23 17.60 11.63
C LYS A 14 -3.72 17.89 11.59
N ALA A 15 -3.01 17.69 12.70
CA ALA A 15 -1.56 17.88 12.77
C ALA A 15 -0.80 16.75 12.04
N LEU A 16 -1.23 15.50 12.23
CA LEU A 16 -0.68 14.34 11.53
C LEU A 16 -0.87 14.44 10.01
N MET A 17 -2.02 14.96 9.58
CA MET A 17 -2.31 15.20 8.17
C MET A 17 -1.38 16.27 7.56
N LYS A 18 -1.13 17.38 8.26
CA LYS A 18 -0.17 18.40 7.81
C LYS A 18 1.24 17.83 7.64
N ILE A 19 1.69 17.02 8.60
CA ILE A 19 3.01 16.37 8.52
C ILE A 19 3.07 15.42 7.32
N TRP A 20 2.03 14.64 7.09
CA TRP A 20 1.96 13.73 5.94
C TRP A 20 2.02 14.49 4.61
N VAL A 21 1.23 15.57 4.47
CA VAL A 21 1.22 16.41 3.26
C VAL A 21 2.57 17.06 3.02
N ALA A 22 3.23 17.57 4.07
CA ALA A 22 4.58 18.15 3.94
C ALA A 22 5.59 17.11 3.43
N ARG A 23 5.57 15.89 3.97
CA ARG A 23 6.45 14.79 3.51
C ARG A 23 6.12 14.32 2.10
N PHE A 24 4.84 14.36 1.72
CA PHE A 24 4.43 14.07 0.36
C PHE A 24 5.01 15.07 -0.63
N HIS A 25 4.96 16.37 -0.33
CA HIS A 25 5.60 17.40 -1.16
C HIS A 25 7.12 17.28 -1.21
N GLU A 26 7.77 16.90 -0.10
CA GLU A 26 9.21 16.58 -0.12
C GLU A 26 9.52 15.40 -1.06
N LEU A 27 8.64 14.39 -1.12
CA LEU A 27 8.78 13.27 -2.04
C LEU A 27 8.57 13.70 -3.51
N GLU A 28 7.60 14.58 -3.78
CA GLU A 28 7.41 15.16 -5.13
C GLU A 28 8.67 15.92 -5.59
N ALA A 29 9.25 16.73 -4.70
CA ALA A 29 10.50 17.45 -4.98
C ALA A 29 11.67 16.47 -5.21
N PHE A 30 11.74 15.39 -4.41
CA PHE A 30 12.74 14.34 -4.61
C PHE A 30 12.58 13.67 -5.97
N LYS A 31 11.34 13.32 -6.37
CA LYS A 31 11.05 12.74 -7.69
C LYS A 31 11.44 13.68 -8.81
N ALA A 32 11.11 14.98 -8.71
CA ALA A 32 11.49 15.96 -9.71
C ALA A 32 13.01 16.06 -9.90
N LYS A 33 13.78 15.89 -8.81
CA LYS A 33 15.25 15.93 -8.84
C LYS A 33 15.89 14.63 -9.33
N HIS A 34 15.35 13.47 -8.95
CA HIS A 34 15.99 12.16 -9.15
C HIS A 34 15.30 11.29 -10.21
N GLY A 35 14.15 11.71 -10.73
CA GLY A 35 13.33 10.94 -11.68
C GLY A 35 12.55 9.78 -11.06
N HIS A 36 12.76 9.46 -9.78
CA HIS A 36 12.13 8.34 -9.09
C HIS A 36 11.79 8.65 -7.63
N CYS A 37 10.89 7.87 -7.03
CA CYS A 37 10.50 7.99 -5.61
C CYS A 37 11.30 7.07 -4.66
N ASN A 38 12.42 6.51 -5.13
CA ASN A 38 13.21 5.51 -4.40
C ASN A 38 14.17 6.16 -3.40
N VAL A 39 13.60 6.69 -2.31
CA VAL A 39 14.35 7.32 -1.23
C VAL A 39 14.98 6.25 -0.33
N LEU A 40 16.29 6.37 -0.08
CA LEU A 40 17.02 5.49 0.83
C LEU A 40 16.67 5.81 2.29
N ILE A 41 16.72 4.80 3.16
CA ILE A 41 16.47 4.99 4.61
C ILE A 41 17.49 5.98 5.21
N SER A 42 18.72 5.98 4.71
CA SER A 42 19.79 6.91 5.13
C SER A 42 19.52 8.37 4.76
N SER A 43 18.54 8.67 3.91
CA SER A 43 18.12 10.04 3.56
C SER A 43 17.29 10.73 4.66
N GLY A 44 17.41 10.26 5.90
CA GLY A 44 16.83 10.89 7.09
C GLY A 44 15.32 10.76 7.20
N LYS A 45 14.64 11.87 7.53
CA LYS A 45 13.21 11.88 7.86
C LYS A 45 12.33 11.42 6.68
N LEU A 46 12.68 11.80 5.45
CA LEU A 46 11.96 11.38 4.25
C LEU A 46 12.12 9.88 4.00
N GLY A 47 13.33 9.34 4.15
CA GLY A 47 13.60 7.89 4.03
C GLY A 47 12.81 7.05 5.04
N ASN A 48 12.79 7.48 6.30
CA ASN A 48 11.96 6.84 7.34
C ASN A 48 10.46 6.95 7.07
N TRP A 49 10.01 8.08 6.52
CA TRP A 49 8.61 8.27 6.13
C TRP A 49 8.21 7.35 4.98
N VAL A 50 9.05 7.23 3.94
CA VAL A 50 8.87 6.31 2.80
C VAL A 50 8.83 4.85 3.28
N LYS A 51 9.75 4.44 4.17
CA LYS A 51 9.74 3.12 4.81
C LYS A 51 8.42 2.87 5.54
N THR A 52 7.95 3.86 6.30
CA THR A 52 6.67 3.78 7.01
C THR A 52 5.49 3.62 6.04
N GLN A 53 5.45 4.36 4.93
CA GLN A 53 4.38 4.21 3.93
C GLN A 53 4.35 2.78 3.36
N ARG A 54 5.50 2.24 2.97
CA ARG A 54 5.59 0.85 2.47
C ARG A 54 5.15 -0.18 3.50
N TYR A 55 5.53 0.01 4.76
CA TYR A 55 5.12 -0.88 5.85
C TYR A 55 3.60 -0.83 6.09
N GLN A 56 3.00 0.36 6.13
CA GLN A 56 1.56 0.54 6.34
C GLN A 56 0.75 0.00 5.15
N TYR A 57 1.23 0.20 3.92
CA TYR A 57 0.61 -0.40 2.74
C TYR A 57 0.70 -1.93 2.73
N ARG A 58 1.81 -2.50 3.20
CA ARG A 58 1.91 -3.95 3.40
C ARG A 58 0.90 -4.46 4.43
N LEU A 59 0.73 -3.77 5.56
CA LEU A 59 -0.29 -4.14 6.55
C LEU A 59 -1.69 -4.11 5.94
N LEU A 60 -2.01 -3.09 5.14
CA LEU A 60 -3.27 -2.98 4.41
C LEU A 60 -3.48 -4.21 3.50
N ASN A 61 -2.46 -4.60 2.73
CA ASN A 61 -2.53 -5.75 1.82
C ASN A 61 -2.59 -7.12 2.54
N GLU A 62 -2.02 -7.21 3.75
CA GLU A 62 -2.12 -8.38 4.62
C GLU A 62 -3.48 -8.44 5.36
N GLY A 63 -4.37 -7.47 5.15
CA GLY A 63 -5.65 -7.38 5.85
C GLY A 63 -5.51 -7.01 7.33
N LYS A 64 -4.36 -6.47 7.72
CA LYS A 64 -4.08 -6.02 9.08
C LYS A 64 -4.44 -4.54 9.22
N TYR A 65 -4.62 -4.13 10.47
CA TYR A 65 -4.81 -2.73 10.80
C TYR A 65 -3.66 -1.87 10.25
N SER A 66 -4.01 -0.80 9.54
CA SER A 66 -3.09 0.13 8.91
C SER A 66 -3.58 1.57 9.07
N HIS A 67 -2.65 2.50 9.21
CA HIS A 67 -2.93 3.93 9.27
C HIS A 67 -2.86 4.63 7.91
N ILE A 68 -2.59 3.87 6.83
CA ILE A 68 -2.65 4.42 5.48
C ILE A 68 -4.10 4.41 4.99
N THR A 69 -4.55 5.54 4.46
CA THR A 69 -5.89 5.69 3.89
C THR A 69 -5.83 5.49 2.38
N ASP A 70 -6.94 5.12 1.76
CA ASP A 70 -7.03 4.96 0.30
C ASP A 70 -6.66 6.25 -0.44
N GLU A 71 -7.01 7.41 0.12
CA GLU A 71 -6.62 8.70 -0.45
C GLU A 71 -5.09 8.88 -0.50
N ARG A 72 -4.38 8.46 0.56
CA ARG A 72 -2.92 8.52 0.63
C ARG A 72 -2.28 7.54 -0.35
N VAL A 73 -2.86 6.35 -0.49
CA VAL A 73 -2.43 5.36 -1.48
C VAL A 73 -2.56 5.92 -2.89
N ARG A 74 -3.75 6.41 -3.27
CA ARG A 74 -4.01 7.01 -4.59
C ARG A 74 -3.06 8.17 -4.89
N LYS A 75 -2.78 9.02 -3.90
CA LYS A 75 -1.82 10.14 -4.05
C LYS A 75 -0.40 9.65 -4.34
N LEU A 76 0.05 8.60 -3.64
CA LEU A 76 1.37 8.01 -3.86
C LEU A 76 1.45 7.30 -5.21
N GLU A 77 0.41 6.58 -5.61
CA GLU A 77 0.33 5.91 -6.92
C GLU A 77 0.32 6.92 -8.08
N ALA A 78 -0.39 8.05 -7.94
CA ALA A 78 -0.43 9.11 -8.95
C ALA A 78 0.96 9.70 -9.26
N ILE A 79 1.88 9.68 -8.30
CA ILE A 79 3.26 10.11 -8.50
C ILE A 79 4.19 8.93 -8.85
N GLY A 80 3.67 7.73 -9.14
CA GLY A 80 4.46 6.56 -9.51
C GLY A 80 5.30 5.99 -8.36
N PHE A 81 4.81 6.09 -7.13
CA PHE A 81 5.51 5.58 -5.95
C PHE A 81 5.62 4.05 -5.99
N GLN A 82 6.85 3.54 -5.84
CA GLN A 82 7.10 2.11 -5.78
C GLN A 82 6.95 1.58 -4.34
N TRP A 83 5.88 0.81 -4.11
CA TRP A 83 5.58 0.16 -2.83
C TRP A 83 6.55 -0.97 -2.47
N SER A 84 7.12 -1.64 -3.48
CA SER A 84 8.15 -2.66 -3.35
C SER A 84 9.37 -2.23 -4.16
N LEU A 85 10.55 -2.21 -3.53
CA LEU A 85 11.81 -2.09 -4.24
C LEU A 85 12.34 -3.49 -4.44
N LEU A 86 12.15 -4.05 -5.64
CA LEU A 86 12.90 -5.24 -6.02
C LEU A 86 14.39 -4.89 -5.94
N CYS A 87 15.20 -5.62 -5.17
CA CYS A 87 16.63 -5.57 -5.43
C CYS A 87 16.85 -6.21 -6.81
N ASN A 88 17.62 -5.57 -7.68
CA ASN A 88 18.07 -6.17 -8.94
C ASN A 88 19.23 -7.17 -8.76
N CYS A 89 19.49 -7.59 -7.52
CA CYS A 89 20.72 -8.28 -7.18
C CYS A 89 20.69 -9.79 -7.42
N GLY A 90 19.55 -10.40 -7.79
CA GLY A 90 19.45 -11.81 -8.18
C GLY A 90 19.81 -12.84 -7.09
N ASP A 91 20.37 -12.38 -5.96
CA ASP A 91 20.94 -13.22 -4.92
C ASP A 91 19.88 -13.65 -3.90
N ALA A 92 19.79 -14.96 -3.68
CA ALA A 92 18.87 -15.59 -2.75
C ALA A 92 19.16 -15.28 -1.26
N LEU A 93 20.31 -14.65 -0.97
CA LEU A 93 20.76 -14.34 0.39
C LEU A 93 20.51 -12.89 0.81
N CYS A 94 20.14 -11.99 -0.12
CA CYS A 94 19.59 -10.70 0.28
C CYS A 94 18.13 -10.94 0.74
N GLY A 95 17.79 -10.49 1.94
CA GLY A 95 16.52 -10.79 2.59
C GLY A 95 15.29 -10.12 1.97
N ASP A 96 15.07 -10.24 0.65
CA ASP A 96 13.81 -9.84 0.01
C ASP A 96 13.38 -10.75 -1.14
N LYS A 97 13.35 -12.06 -0.87
CA LYS A 97 12.52 -13.03 -1.64
C LYS A 97 11.16 -13.31 -0.98
N ARG A 98 10.61 -12.42 -0.14
CA ARG A 98 9.46 -12.79 0.70
C ARG A 98 8.28 -11.81 0.66
N ARG A 99 7.28 -12.22 -0.13
CA ARG A 99 5.82 -12.03 0.04
C ARG A 99 5.22 -10.94 -0.86
N GLU A 100 5.25 -11.09 -2.18
CA GLU A 100 4.41 -11.98 -3.02
C GLU A 100 2.98 -11.46 -3.27
N GLN A 101 2.85 -10.95 -4.50
CA GLN A 101 1.66 -10.66 -5.30
C GLN A 101 0.94 -9.34 -4.98
N SER A 102 0.98 -8.44 -5.97
CA SER A 102 0.17 -7.23 -6.02
C SER A 102 -1.32 -7.58 -5.95
N TRP A 103 -2.13 -6.60 -5.59
CA TRP A 103 -3.59 -6.72 -5.62
C TRP A 103 -4.06 -7.28 -6.97
N ASP A 104 -3.51 -6.77 -8.09
CA ASP A 104 -3.86 -7.22 -9.44
C ASP A 104 -3.54 -8.70 -9.66
N ALA A 105 -2.42 -9.19 -9.15
CA ALA A 105 -2.06 -10.60 -9.29
C ALA A 105 -3.04 -11.51 -8.53
N ARG A 106 -3.49 -11.10 -7.33
CA ARG A 106 -4.51 -11.84 -6.56
C ARG A 106 -5.90 -11.72 -7.16
N PHE A 107 -6.23 -10.57 -7.73
CA PHE A 107 -7.47 -10.35 -8.46
C PHE A 107 -7.54 -11.24 -9.71
N ASN A 108 -6.48 -11.26 -10.52
CA ASN A 108 -6.39 -12.12 -11.71
C ASN A 108 -6.45 -13.61 -11.32
N GLU A 109 -5.82 -14.00 -10.21
CA GLU A 109 -5.92 -15.36 -9.67
C GLU A 109 -7.36 -15.71 -9.28
N LEU A 110 -8.11 -14.76 -8.71
CA LEU A 110 -9.53 -14.92 -8.41
C LEU A 110 -10.39 -15.01 -9.67
N GLU A 111 -10.10 -14.22 -10.71
CA GLU A 111 -10.79 -14.31 -12.01
C GLU A 111 -10.57 -15.68 -12.65
N ALA A 112 -9.34 -16.19 -12.64
CA ALA A 112 -9.01 -17.53 -13.12
C ALA A 112 -9.74 -18.61 -12.30
N TYR A 113 -9.83 -18.45 -10.97
CA TYR A 113 -10.59 -19.35 -10.11
C TYR A 113 -12.09 -19.33 -10.45
N LYS A 114 -12.67 -18.15 -10.67
CA LYS A 114 -14.08 -17.99 -11.08
C LYS A 114 -14.33 -18.64 -12.43
N ALA A 115 -13.44 -18.46 -13.41
CA ALA A 115 -13.56 -19.08 -14.73
C ALA A 115 -13.57 -20.62 -14.64
N LYS A 116 -12.77 -21.19 -13.73
CA LYS A 116 -12.67 -22.65 -13.53
C LYS A 116 -13.81 -23.25 -12.72
N HIS A 117 -14.30 -22.55 -11.70
CA HIS A 117 -15.25 -23.10 -10.72
C HIS A 117 -16.66 -22.47 -10.82
N GLY A 118 -16.86 -21.48 -11.69
CA GLY A 118 -18.13 -20.77 -11.87
C GLY A 118 -18.49 -19.80 -10.72
N HIS A 119 -17.69 -19.72 -9.66
CA HIS A 119 -17.96 -18.90 -8.49
C HIS A 119 -16.69 -18.34 -7.83
N CYS A 120 -16.83 -17.27 -7.05
CA CYS A 120 -15.74 -16.68 -6.25
C CYS A 120 -15.69 -17.21 -4.80
N TYR A 121 -16.33 -18.35 -4.52
CA TYR A 121 -16.26 -18.98 -3.20
C TYR A 121 -14.94 -19.74 -3.01
N VAL A 122 -13.91 -18.99 -2.61
CA VAL A 122 -12.61 -19.53 -2.21
C VAL A 122 -12.63 -19.77 -0.71
N GLN A 123 -12.34 -21.00 -0.26
CA GLN A 123 -12.22 -21.30 1.16
C GLN A 123 -10.94 -20.69 1.72
N GLN A 124 -10.96 -20.19 2.96
CA GLN A 124 -9.77 -19.59 3.58
C GLN A 124 -8.60 -20.57 3.67
N ALA A 125 -8.89 -21.87 3.83
CA ALA A 125 -7.91 -22.94 3.91
C ALA A 125 -7.21 -23.23 2.57
N SER A 126 -7.74 -22.75 1.43
CA SER A 126 -7.20 -22.97 0.08
C SER A 126 -5.91 -22.18 -0.21
N GLY A 127 -5.10 -21.90 0.80
CA GLY A 127 -3.82 -21.23 0.66
C GLY A 127 -3.92 -19.70 0.59
N LYS A 128 -3.02 -19.08 -0.17
CA LYS A 128 -2.80 -17.62 -0.16
C LYS A 128 -3.99 -16.85 -0.73
N LEU A 129 -4.61 -17.36 -1.81
CA LEU A 129 -5.81 -16.78 -2.42
C LEU A 129 -7.00 -16.77 -1.45
N GLY A 130 -7.23 -17.89 -0.74
CA GLY A 130 -8.32 -18.00 0.23
C GLY A 130 -8.22 -17.00 1.38
N LYS A 131 -7.01 -16.82 1.92
CA LYS A 131 -6.74 -15.79 2.94
C LYS A 131 -6.99 -14.38 2.42
N TRP A 132 -6.57 -14.10 1.19
CA TRP A 132 -6.78 -12.81 0.54
C TRP A 132 -8.28 -12.52 0.31
N VAL A 133 -9.04 -13.46 -0.26
CA VAL A 133 -10.50 -13.33 -0.47
C VAL A 133 -11.25 -13.15 0.86
N ALA A 134 -10.88 -13.88 1.91
CA ALA A 134 -11.49 -13.72 3.23
C ALA A 134 -11.25 -12.32 3.81
N SER A 135 -10.04 -11.77 3.61
CA SER A 135 -9.71 -10.40 3.99
C SER A 135 -10.54 -9.37 3.21
N GLN A 136 -10.71 -9.54 1.90
CA GLN A 136 -11.56 -8.65 1.09
C GLN A 136 -13.02 -8.65 1.56
N ARG A 137 -13.56 -9.83 1.90
CA ARG A 137 -14.94 -9.96 2.45
C ARG A 137 -15.10 -9.34 3.83
N HIS A 138 -14.03 -9.29 4.62
CA HIS A 138 -14.05 -8.62 5.92
C HIS A 138 -13.98 -7.10 5.76
N GLN A 139 -13.09 -6.61 4.89
CA GLN A 139 -12.98 -5.19 4.57
C GLN A 139 -14.28 -4.61 4.00
N TYR A 140 -14.95 -5.33 3.08
CA TYR A 140 -16.24 -4.91 2.56
C TYR A 140 -17.34 -4.81 3.64
N ARG A 141 -17.30 -5.65 4.68
CA ARG A 141 -18.24 -5.57 5.80
C ARG A 141 -17.98 -4.33 6.66
N LEU A 142 -16.72 -4.09 7.01
CA LEU A 142 -16.32 -2.90 7.81
C LEU A 142 -16.57 -1.57 7.10
N LEU A 143 -16.60 -1.54 5.76
CA LEU A 143 -16.87 -0.33 4.98
C LEU A 143 -18.36 -0.04 4.76
N ASN A 144 -19.23 -1.02 5.03
CA ASN A 144 -20.68 -0.92 4.81
C ASN A 144 -21.50 -1.04 6.11
N GLU A 145 -20.83 -0.98 7.26
CA GLU A 145 -21.39 -0.79 8.60
C GLU A 145 -21.12 0.65 9.08
#